data_AF-A0A9D2CGQ2-F1
#
_entry.id   AF-A0A9D2CGQ2-F1
#
_cell.length_a   1.000
_cell.length_b   1.000
_cell.length_c   1.000
_cell.angle_alpha   90.00
_cell.angle_beta   90.00
_cell.angle_gamma   90.00
#
_symmetry.space_group_name_H-M   'P 1'
#
loop_
_entity.id
_entity.type
_entity.pdbx_description
1 polymer ?
#
loop_
_entity_poly.entity_id
_entity_poly.type
_entity_poly.pdbx_seq_one_letter_code
_entity_poly.pdbx_strand_id
1 'polypeptide(L)'
;MQEILHTPHEQIEEIQLEGIKKTVIACYENVPFYKKSFDDAGFDPYAVKSLDDLQKAPFVTKQDLRDNYPYGMFATPLSEVKEIHMSSGTTGVATVGGYTQHDLDIWGECFAR
;
A
#
# COMPACT_ATOMS: atom_id res chain seq x y z
N MET A 1 -10.31 2.48 -16.67
CA MET A 1 -9.22 3.48 -16.70
C MET A 1 -9.36 4.57 -17.78
N GLN A 2 -9.87 4.30 -19.00
CA GLN A 2 -10.16 5.35 -20.02
C GLN A 2 -11.07 6.48 -19.49
N GLU A 3 -11.98 6.13 -18.59
CA GLU A 3 -12.93 7.05 -17.96
C GLU A 3 -12.24 8.03 -16.99
N ILE A 4 -11.31 7.55 -16.15
CA ILE A 4 -10.59 8.35 -15.14
C ILE A 4 -9.86 9.56 -15.76
N LEU A 5 -9.28 9.39 -16.96
CA LEU A 5 -8.51 10.46 -17.62
C LEU A 5 -9.37 11.66 -18.05
N HIS A 6 -10.69 11.51 -18.08
CA HIS A 6 -11.65 12.55 -18.43
C HIS A 6 -12.65 12.83 -17.31
N THR A 7 -12.47 12.21 -16.14
CA THR A 7 -13.32 12.38 -14.97
C THR A 7 -13.09 13.76 -14.35
N PRO A 8 -14.16 14.48 -13.94
CA PRO A 8 -14.02 15.72 -13.18
C PRO A 8 -13.22 15.52 -11.89
N HIS A 9 -12.48 16.54 -11.46
CA HIS A 9 -11.61 16.45 -10.29
C HIS A 9 -12.32 15.97 -9.02
N GLU A 10 -13.53 16.46 -8.76
CA GLU A 10 -14.34 16.08 -7.60
C GLU A 10 -14.62 14.57 -7.56
N GLN A 11 -14.97 13.98 -8.71
CA GLN A 11 -15.17 12.53 -8.82
C GLN A 11 -13.87 11.74 -8.69
N ILE A 12 -12.73 12.30 -9.12
CA ILE A 12 -11.41 11.69 -8.89
C ILE A 12 -11.09 11.65 -7.39
N GLU A 13 -11.38 12.72 -6.64
CA GLU A 13 -11.16 12.76 -5.19
C GLU A 13 -12.03 11.75 -4.44
N GLU A 14 -13.28 11.55 -4.87
CA GLU A 14 -14.16 10.52 -4.32
C GLU A 14 -13.59 9.12 -4.51
N ILE A 15 -13.14 8.80 -5.74
CA ILE A 15 -12.51 7.51 -6.07
C ILE A 15 -11.22 7.32 -5.25
N GLN A 16 -10.39 8.35 -5.15
CA GLN A 16 -9.16 8.32 -4.34
C GLN A 16 -9.49 8.06 -2.88
N LEU A 17 -10.42 8.82 -2.30
CA LEU A 17 -10.79 8.68 -0.89
C LEU A 17 -11.34 7.28 -0.59
N GLU A 18 -12.17 6.72 -1.48
CA GLU A 18 -12.66 5.34 -1.34
C GLU A 18 -11.51 4.32 -1.37
N GLY A 19 -10.60 4.45 -2.35
CA GLY A 19 -9.45 3.57 -2.48
C GLY A 19 -8.51 3.66 -1.28
N ILE A 20 -8.21 4.88 -0.82
CA ILE A 20 -7.33 5.12 0.32
C ILE A 20 -7.91 4.50 1.60
N LYS A 21 -9.22 4.67 1.87
CA LYS A 21 -9.86 4.07 3.05
C LYS A 21 -9.69 2.55 3.07
N LYS A 22 -9.95 1.89 1.93
CA LYS A 22 -9.74 0.44 1.78
C LYS A 22 -8.28 0.06 2.05
N THR A 23 -7.33 0.81 1.48
CA THR A 23 -5.90 0.56 1.63
C THR A 23 -5.43 0.69 3.07
N VAL A 24 -5.73 1.80 3.76
CA VAL A 24 -5.24 2.02 5.14
C VAL A 24 -5.85 1.03 6.14
N ILE A 25 -7.11 0.64 5.95
CA ILE A 25 -7.77 -0.41 6.75
C ILE A 25 -7.09 -1.75 6.50
N ALA A 26 -6.89 -2.14 5.23
CA ALA A 26 -6.23 -3.40 4.90
C ALA A 26 -4.80 -3.47 5.44
N CYS A 27 -4.04 -2.37 5.38
CA CYS A 27 -2.73 -2.27 6.00
C CYS A 27 -2.80 -2.51 7.51
N TYR A 28 -3.71 -1.83 8.20
CA TYR A 28 -3.86 -1.94 9.65
C TYR A 28 -4.29 -3.34 10.12
N GLU A 29 -5.22 -3.96 9.40
CA GLU A 29 -5.78 -5.27 9.77
C GLU A 29 -4.82 -6.43 9.47
N ASN A 30 -4.05 -6.34 8.38
CA ASN A 30 -3.32 -7.49 7.85
C ASN A 30 -1.80 -7.43 8.05
N VAL A 31 -1.24 -6.28 8.45
CA VAL A 31 0.21 -6.11 8.57
C VAL A 31 0.59 -5.63 9.98
N PRO A 32 1.29 -6.44 10.78
CA PRO A 32 1.67 -6.09 12.16
C PRO A 32 2.44 -4.78 12.27
N PHE A 33 3.30 -4.46 11.30
CA PHE A 33 4.02 -3.19 11.24
C PHE A 33 3.07 -1.99 11.17
N TYR A 34 2.08 -2.00 10.26
CA TYR A 34 1.15 -0.89 10.12
C TYR A 34 0.24 -0.78 11.34
N LYS A 35 -0.21 -1.91 11.91
CA LYS A 35 -0.96 -1.90 13.17
C LYS A 35 -0.20 -1.13 14.26
N LYS A 36 1.04 -1.53 14.51
CA LYS A 36 1.89 -0.89 15.52
C LYS A 36 2.16 0.59 15.19
N SER A 37 2.54 0.88 13.95
CA SER A 37 2.90 2.23 13.50
C SER A 37 1.71 3.20 13.62
N PHE A 38 0.52 2.76 13.23
CA PHE A 38 -0.71 3.55 13.33
C PHE A 38 -1.14 3.75 14.79
N ASP A 39 -1.10 2.68 15.62
CA ASP A 39 -1.41 2.76 17.04
C ASP A 39 -0.45 3.74 17.76
N ASP A 40 0.86 3.65 17.49
CA ASP A 40 1.88 4.54 18.08
C ASP A 40 1.71 6.01 17.66
N ALA A 41 1.24 6.25 16.43
CA ALA A 41 0.96 7.59 15.90
C ALA A 41 -0.41 8.14 16.30
N GLY A 42 -1.28 7.33 16.93
CA GLY A 42 -2.67 7.68 17.19
C GLY A 42 -3.49 7.88 15.91
N PHE A 43 -3.08 7.27 14.80
CA PHE A 43 -3.77 7.34 13.52
C PHE A 43 -4.82 6.22 13.43
N ASP A 44 -6.10 6.57 13.46
CA ASP A 44 -7.21 5.62 13.30
C ASP A 44 -7.61 5.51 11.82
N PRO A 45 -7.33 4.38 11.13
CA PRO A 45 -7.66 4.20 9.72
C PRO A 45 -9.18 4.19 9.45
N TYR A 46 -10.01 3.86 10.45
CA TYR A 46 -11.47 3.87 10.31
C TYR A 46 -12.07 5.28 10.46
N ALA A 47 -11.29 6.23 11.00
CA ALA A 47 -11.72 7.61 11.20
C ALA A 47 -11.44 8.54 10.00
N VAL A 48 -10.78 8.05 8.94
CA VAL A 48 -10.45 8.84 7.74
C VAL A 48 -11.72 9.33 7.06
N LYS A 49 -11.87 10.65 6.91
CA LYS A 49 -13.03 11.29 6.28
C LYS A 49 -12.67 12.14 5.07
N SER A 50 -11.44 12.62 4.96
CA SER A 50 -10.92 13.32 3.79
C SER A 50 -9.48 12.91 3.48
N LEU A 51 -8.96 13.30 2.31
CA LEU A 51 -7.56 13.07 1.96
C LEU A 51 -6.59 13.80 2.90
N ASP A 52 -7.01 14.92 3.50
CA ASP A 52 -6.20 15.68 4.47
C ASP A 52 -5.91 14.89 5.76
N ASP A 53 -6.78 13.94 6.13
CA ASP A 53 -6.55 13.10 7.32
C ASP A 53 -5.29 12.23 7.19
N LEU A 54 -4.81 11.98 5.96
CA LEU A 54 -3.59 11.22 5.70
C LEU A 54 -2.33 11.93 6.20
N GLN A 55 -2.37 13.25 6.43
CA GLN A 55 -1.24 13.98 7.01
C GLN A 55 -0.90 13.51 8.45
N LYS A 56 -1.84 12.83 9.12
CA LYS A 56 -1.66 12.24 10.45
C LYS A 56 -1.06 10.83 10.38
N ALA A 57 -1.07 10.19 9.21
CA ALA A 57 -0.51 8.85 9.06
C ALA A 57 1.02 8.89 9.16
N PRO A 58 1.65 7.91 9.83
CA PRO A 58 3.11 7.84 9.90
C PRO A 58 3.71 7.50 8.54
N PHE A 59 4.90 8.03 8.27
CA PHE A 59 5.66 7.66 7.08
C PHE A 59 6.26 6.26 7.21
N VAL A 60 6.40 5.58 6.07
CA VAL A 60 7.17 4.34 5.95
C VAL A 60 8.54 4.67 5.37
N THR A 61 9.58 4.20 6.03
CA THR A 61 10.97 4.38 5.62
C THR A 61 11.52 3.12 4.98
N LYS A 62 12.67 3.25 4.31
CA LYS A 62 13.40 2.09 3.78
C LYS A 62 13.89 1.14 4.88
N GLN A 63 14.09 1.64 6.10
CA GLN A 63 14.51 0.81 7.22
C GLN A 63 13.38 -0.11 7.68
N ASP A 64 12.14 0.40 7.72
CA ASP A 64 10.96 -0.41 8.07
C ASP A 64 10.81 -1.62 7.14
N LEU A 65 11.04 -1.43 5.84
CA LEU A 65 11.01 -2.53 4.86
C LEU A 65 12.11 -3.57 5.09
N ARG A 66 13.28 -3.15 5.60
CA ARG A 66 14.39 -4.06 5.90
C ARG A 66 14.15 -4.82 7.21
N ASP A 67 13.61 -4.15 8.22
CA ASP A 67 13.32 -4.75 9.52
C ASP A 67 12.20 -5.80 9.44
N ASN A 68 11.35 -5.70 8.41
CA ASN A 68 10.28 -6.64 8.12
C ASN A 68 10.63 -7.64 6.99
N TYR A 69 11.91 -7.82 6.66
CA TYR A 69 12.35 -8.80 5.68
C TYR A 69 12.03 -10.25 6.12
N PRO A 70 11.69 -11.18 5.20
CA PRO A 70 11.47 -10.95 3.76
C PRO A 70 10.03 -10.54 3.41
N TYR A 71 9.04 -10.92 4.21
CA TYR A 71 7.61 -10.83 3.84
C TYR A 71 6.74 -10.16 4.89
N GLY A 72 7.32 -9.58 5.94
CA GLY A 72 6.58 -8.97 7.06
C GLY A 72 5.72 -7.76 6.65
N MET A 73 5.94 -7.22 5.45
CA MET A 73 5.15 -6.14 4.85
C MET A 73 4.01 -6.65 3.95
N PHE A 74 3.87 -7.95 3.74
CA PHE A 74 2.82 -8.49 2.88
C PHE A 74 1.48 -8.49 3.61
N ALA A 75 0.45 -7.94 2.96
CA ALA A 75 -0.91 -7.87 3.50
C ALA A 75 -1.78 -9.10 3.13
N THR A 76 -1.20 -10.11 2.49
CA THR A 76 -1.87 -11.35 2.06
C THR A 76 -0.96 -12.56 2.31
N PRO A 77 -1.50 -13.77 2.53
CA PRO A 77 -0.69 -14.99 2.62
C PRO A 77 0.19 -15.22 1.38
N LEU A 78 1.37 -15.81 1.60
CA LEU A 78 2.33 -16.08 0.52
C LEU A 78 1.76 -17.00 -0.59
N SER A 79 0.75 -17.82 -0.29
CA SER A 79 0.04 -18.65 -1.28
C SER A 79 -0.70 -17.85 -2.36
N GLU A 80 -1.02 -16.59 -2.10
CA GLU A 80 -1.68 -15.68 -3.04
C GLU A 80 -0.69 -14.86 -3.86
N VAL A 81 0.59 -14.85 -3.46
CA VAL A 81 1.66 -14.14 -4.15
C VAL A 81 2.11 -14.93 -5.39
N LYS A 82 2.01 -14.30 -6.56
CA LYS A 82 2.38 -14.88 -7.86
C LYS A 82 3.78 -14.53 -8.29
N GLU A 83 4.28 -13.36 -7.89
CA GLU A 83 5.61 -12.90 -8.27
C GLU A 83 6.27 -12.15 -7.13
N ILE A 84 7.61 -12.30 -7.01
CA ILE A 84 8.43 -11.61 -6.02
C ILE A 84 9.54 -10.86 -6.74
N HIS A 85 9.58 -9.53 -6.57
CA HIS A 85 10.67 -8.69 -7.06
C HIS A 85 11.53 -8.22 -5.90
N MET A 86 12.82 -8.10 -6.15
CA MET A 86 13.78 -7.67 -5.15
C MET A 86 14.65 -6.56 -5.72
N SER A 87 14.69 -5.42 -5.05
CA SER A 87 15.67 -4.39 -5.37
C SER A 87 16.98 -4.66 -4.63
N SER A 88 18.11 -4.37 -5.29
CA SER A 88 19.42 -4.52 -4.66
C SER A 88 19.54 -3.54 -3.49
N GLY A 89 19.60 -4.11 -2.28
CA GLY A 89 19.86 -3.34 -1.07
C GLY A 89 21.35 -2.97 -1.02
N THR A 90 21.67 -1.68 -1.15
CA THR A 90 23.06 -1.18 -1.02
C THR A 90 23.70 -1.49 0.34
N THR A 91 22.88 -1.79 1.35
CA THR A 91 23.26 -2.10 2.73
C THR A 91 23.13 -3.59 3.07
N GLY A 92 22.98 -4.48 2.08
CA GLY A 92 22.98 -5.94 2.25
C GLY A 92 21.62 -6.62 2.41
N VAL A 93 20.61 -5.95 2.99
CA VAL A 93 19.23 -6.47 3.04
C VAL A 93 18.42 -5.89 1.89
N ALA A 94 17.96 -6.77 0.99
CA ALA A 94 17.12 -6.41 -0.15
C ALA A 94 15.72 -5.99 0.31
N THR A 95 15.09 -5.08 -0.44
CA THR A 95 13.67 -4.79 -0.28
C THR A 95 12.89 -5.70 -1.21
N VAL A 96 11.92 -6.43 -0.65
CA VAL A 96 11.10 -7.43 -1.34
C VAL A 96 9.72 -6.85 -1.61
N GLY A 97 9.28 -6.92 -2.87
CA GLY A 97 7.90 -6.68 -3.29
C GLY A 97 7.24 -8.00 -3.68
N GLY A 98 6.02 -8.23 -3.22
CA GLY A 98 5.19 -9.36 -3.62
C GLY A 98 3.97 -8.87 -4.36
N TYR A 99 3.56 -9.62 -5.40
CA TYR A 99 2.44 -9.24 -6.26
C TYR A 99 1.46 -10.41 -6.38
N THR A 100 0.19 -10.15 -6.09
CA THR A 100 -0.92 -11.07 -6.39
C THR A 100 -1.22 -11.06 -7.89
N GLN A 101 -2.10 -11.96 -8.35
CA GLN A 101 -2.58 -11.91 -9.73
C GLN A 101 -3.22 -10.56 -10.06
N HIS A 102 -4.01 -10.02 -9.13
CA HIS A 102 -4.67 -8.73 -9.32
C HIS A 102 -3.67 -7.57 -9.46
N ASP A 103 -2.60 -7.58 -8.65
CA ASP A 103 -1.55 -6.57 -8.74
C ASP A 103 -0.82 -6.64 -10.09
N LEU A 104 -0.56 -7.84 -10.61
CA LEU A 104 0.03 -8.05 -11.92
C LEU A 104 -0.90 -7.61 -13.06
N ASP A 105 -2.21 -7.84 -12.92
CA ASP A 105 -3.20 -7.38 -13.91
C ASP A 105 -3.25 -5.85 -13.97
N ILE A 106 -3.29 -5.18 -12.81
CA ILE A 106 -3.21 -3.71 -12.70
C ILE A 106 -1.89 -3.22 -13.29
N TRP A 107 -0.77 -3.85 -12.93
CA TRP A 107 0.54 -3.46 -13.44
C TRP A 107 0.59 -3.59 -14.96
N GLY A 108 0.06 -4.68 -15.52
CA GLY A 108 -0.08 -4.88 -16.95
C GLY A 108 -0.88 -3.78 -17.62
N GLU A 109 -2.03 -3.39 -17.07
CA GLU A 109 -2.84 -2.29 -17.61
C GLU A 109 -2.12 -0.94 -17.62
N CYS A 110 -1.30 -0.65 -16.60
CA CYS A 110 -0.52 0.59 -16.52
C CYS A 110 0.56 0.70 -17.60
N PHE A 111 1.19 -0.42 -17.98
CA PHE A 111 2.32 -0.44 -18.91
C PHE A 111 1.97 -0.95 -20.32
N ALA A 112 0.75 -1.44 -20.53
CA ALA A 112 0.23 -1.83 -21.85
C ALA A 112 -0.04 -0.63 -22.79
N ARG A 113 0.44 0.57 -22.44
CA ARG A 113 0.23 1.82 -23.17
C ARG A 113 1.56 2.51 -23.49
#